data_AF-A0A7I7Q452-F1
#
_entry.id   AF-A0A7I7Q452-F1
#
_cell.length_a   1.000
_cell.length_b   1.000
_cell.length_c   1.000
_cell.angle_alpha   90.00
_cell.angle_beta   90.00
_cell.angle_gamma   90.00
#
_symmetry.space_group_name_H-M   'P 1'
#
loop_
_entity.id
_entity.type
_entity.pdbx_description
1 polymer ?
#
loop_
_entity_poly.entity_id
_entity_poly.type
_entity_poly.pdbx_seq_one_letter_code
_entity_poly.pdbx_strand_id
1 'polypeptide(L)'
;MSHGAAVRPGAGHAHQSGSLSTNRSAEAFDHGAAAETADQRQADYFLRLLSQNRRLIDQRIDGYYKAIAVAEARGDAESACVFRRTARVEEQERKALDGLIENLQRRFVVQPTSDGPRGPHLVVR
;
A
#
# COMPACT_ATOMS: atom_id res chain seq x y z
N MET A 1 -26.23 -0.27 -66.42
CA MET A 1 -25.61 -1.53 -65.95
C MET A 1 -25.53 -1.40 -64.43
N SER A 2 -26.62 -1.70 -63.73
CA SER A 2 -26.92 -2.96 -63.04
C SER A 2 -25.85 -3.39 -62.04
N HIS A 3 -26.16 -3.21 -60.75
CA HIS A 3 -25.98 -4.12 -59.60
C HIS A 3 -26.55 -3.35 -58.39
N GLY A 4 -27.40 -3.86 -57.50
CA GLY A 4 -27.88 -5.20 -57.22
C GLY A 4 -28.40 -5.12 -55.78
N ALA A 5 -29.69 -5.34 -55.57
CA ALA A 5 -30.28 -5.38 -54.24
C ALA A 5 -29.95 -6.70 -53.53
N ALA A 6 -29.61 -6.67 -52.24
CA ALA A 6 -29.77 -7.79 -51.30
C ALA A 6 -29.59 -7.25 -49.85
N VAL A 7 -30.67 -7.11 -49.08
CA VAL A 7 -31.20 -8.07 -48.10
C VAL A 7 -30.39 -8.13 -46.80
N ARG A 8 -30.98 -7.55 -45.75
CA ARG A 8 -30.58 -7.72 -44.35
C ARG A 8 -30.93 -9.14 -43.87
N PRO A 9 -30.02 -9.87 -43.19
CA PRO A 9 -30.40 -11.02 -42.39
C PRO A 9 -30.54 -10.65 -40.90
N GLY A 10 -31.77 -10.88 -40.42
CA GLY A 10 -32.12 -11.44 -39.10
C GLY A 10 -31.33 -11.02 -37.87
N ALA A 11 -31.94 -10.16 -37.06
CA ALA A 11 -31.72 -10.14 -35.63
C ALA A 11 -32.20 -11.48 -35.03
N GLY A 12 -31.28 -12.42 -34.88
CA GLY A 12 -31.51 -13.64 -34.11
C GLY A 12 -31.33 -13.36 -32.63
N HIS A 13 -32.45 -13.18 -31.92
CA HIS A 13 -32.46 -13.34 -30.46
C HIS A 13 -32.19 -14.81 -30.13
N ALA A 14 -30.94 -15.13 -29.79
CA ALA A 14 -30.63 -16.31 -29.01
C ALA A 14 -30.62 -15.91 -27.52
N HIS A 15 -31.78 -16.08 -26.88
CA HIS A 15 -31.84 -16.22 -25.43
C HIS A 15 -31.06 -17.49 -25.06
N GLN A 16 -29.80 -17.35 -24.64
CA GLN A 16 -29.12 -18.37 -23.85
C GLN A 16 -29.18 -17.93 -22.39
N SER A 17 -30.33 -18.21 -21.77
CA SER A 17 -30.54 -18.03 -20.35
C SER A 17 -30.07 -19.28 -19.62
N GLY A 18 -29.18 -19.08 -18.65
CA GLY A 18 -29.11 -19.91 -17.45
C GLY A 18 -28.15 -21.09 -17.49
N SER A 19 -26.83 -20.83 -17.43
CA SER A 19 -25.89 -21.59 -16.56
C SER A 19 -24.44 -21.04 -16.65
N LEU A 20 -24.24 -19.73 -16.65
CA LEU A 20 -22.90 -19.11 -16.57
C LEU A 20 -22.81 -18.02 -15.50
N SER A 21 -23.95 -17.63 -14.92
CA SER A 21 -24.03 -16.52 -13.97
C SER A 21 -23.49 -16.87 -12.58
N THR A 22 -23.57 -18.13 -12.15
CA THR A 22 -23.03 -18.57 -10.86
C THR A 22 -21.52 -18.76 -10.91
N ASN A 23 -21.00 -19.34 -11.99
CA ASN A 23 -19.56 -19.57 -12.16
C ASN A 23 -18.81 -18.24 -12.33
N ARG A 24 -19.32 -17.30 -13.13
CA ARG A 24 -18.69 -15.99 -13.30
C ARG A 24 -18.63 -15.19 -11.99
N SER A 25 -19.69 -15.26 -11.18
CA SER A 25 -19.69 -14.61 -9.87
C SER A 25 -18.70 -15.27 -8.91
N ALA A 26 -18.67 -16.61 -8.84
CA ALA A 26 -17.73 -17.34 -8.00
C ALA A 26 -16.26 -17.09 -8.38
N GLU A 27 -15.94 -17.09 -9.68
CA GLU A 27 -14.60 -16.77 -10.20
C GLU A 27 -14.20 -15.31 -9.91
N ALA A 28 -15.14 -14.36 -10.03
CA ALA A 28 -14.88 -12.96 -9.68
C ALA A 28 -14.61 -12.75 -8.18
N PHE A 29 -15.33 -13.47 -7.30
CA PHE A 29 -15.06 -13.45 -5.86
C PHE A 29 -13.70 -14.07 -5.51
N ASP A 30 -13.32 -15.19 -6.14
CA ASP A 30 -12.01 -15.84 -5.94
C ASP A 30 -10.86 -14.95 -6.41
N HIS A 31 -11.02 -14.29 -7.57
CA HIS A 31 -10.05 -13.30 -8.05
C HIS A 31 -9.93 -12.08 -7.14
N GLY A 32 -11.04 -11.61 -6.55
CA GLY A 32 -11.03 -10.53 -5.56
C GLY A 32 -10.25 -10.91 -4.29
N ALA A 33 -10.54 -12.07 -3.72
CA ALA A 33 -9.83 -12.57 -2.54
C ALA A 33 -8.33 -12.82 -2.81
N ALA A 34 -7.99 -13.31 -4.00
CA ALA A 34 -6.60 -13.49 -4.43
C ALA A 34 -5.86 -12.14 -4.56
N ALA A 35 -6.52 -11.11 -5.10
CA ALA A 35 -5.98 -9.76 -5.20
C ALA A 35 -5.75 -9.12 -3.83
N GLU A 36 -6.73 -9.22 -2.92
CA GLU A 36 -6.57 -8.73 -1.53
C GLU A 36 -5.40 -9.41 -0.80
N THR A 37 -5.24 -10.72 -1.00
CA THR A 37 -4.11 -11.46 -0.43
C THR A 37 -2.79 -11.03 -1.05
N ALA A 38 -2.76 -10.71 -2.35
CA ALA A 38 -1.57 -10.19 -3.01
C ALA A 38 -1.20 -8.79 -2.49
N ASP A 39 -2.18 -7.90 -2.35
CA ASP A 39 -2.02 -6.55 -1.79
C ASP A 39 -1.50 -6.61 -0.36
N GLN A 40 -2.04 -7.51 0.47
CA GLN A 40 -1.56 -7.72 1.84
C GLN A 40 -0.08 -8.12 1.87
N ARG A 41 0.31 -9.10 1.04
CA ARG A 41 1.71 -9.54 0.96
C ARG A 41 2.65 -8.44 0.47
N GLN A 42 2.20 -7.62 -0.46
CA GLN A 42 2.95 -6.45 -0.91
C GLN A 42 3.09 -5.42 0.20
N ALA A 43 2.02 -5.11 0.94
CA ALA A 43 2.07 -4.21 2.08
C ALA A 43 3.05 -4.69 3.15
N ASP A 44 3.03 -5.98 3.50
CA ASP A 44 3.98 -6.58 4.46
C ASP A 44 5.43 -6.51 3.99
N TYR A 45 5.67 -6.65 2.67
CA TYR A 45 6.99 -6.44 2.09
C TYR A 45 7.45 -4.98 2.24
N PHE A 46 6.62 -4.02 1.84
CA PHE A 46 6.95 -2.61 1.94
C PHE A 46 7.11 -2.14 3.38
N LEU A 47 6.29 -2.62 4.32
CA LEU A 47 6.43 -2.32 5.74
C LEU A 47 7.80 -2.77 6.27
N ARG A 48 8.27 -3.96 5.91
CA ARG A 48 9.60 -4.44 6.30
C ARG A 48 10.70 -3.58 5.68
N LEU A 49 10.61 -3.27 4.39
CA LEU A 49 11.60 -2.46 3.68
C LEU A 49 11.67 -1.02 4.23
N LEU A 50 10.53 -0.36 4.41
CA LEU A 50 10.46 1.00 4.96
C LEU A 50 10.96 1.05 6.40
N SER A 51 10.61 0.05 7.22
CA SER A 51 11.09 -0.05 8.59
C SER A 51 12.61 -0.24 8.67
N GLN A 52 13.17 -1.04 7.76
CA GLN A 52 14.62 -1.20 7.66
C GLN A 52 15.30 0.11 7.25
N ASN A 53 14.79 0.78 6.21
CA ASN A 53 15.31 2.06 5.76
C ASN A 53 15.26 3.11 6.87
N ARG A 54 14.12 3.24 7.57
CA ARG A 54 13.95 4.15 8.70
C ARG A 54 15.04 3.98 9.76
N ARG A 55 15.37 2.73 10.12
CA ARG A 55 16.47 2.43 11.07
C ARG A 55 17.83 2.87 10.55
N LEU A 56 18.10 2.71 9.25
CA LEU A 56 19.34 3.20 8.65
C LEU A 56 19.40 4.73 8.68
N ILE A 57 18.28 5.43 8.47
CA ILE A 57 18.22 6.89 8.61
C ILE A 57 18.50 7.31 10.05
N ASP A 58 17.88 6.65 11.03
CA ASP A 58 18.13 6.92 12.46
C ASP A 58 19.63 6.79 12.79
N GLN A 59 20.30 5.74 12.28
CA GLN A 59 21.75 5.56 12.46
C GLN A 59 22.58 6.69 11.81
N ARG A 60 22.19 7.18 10.62
CA ARG A 60 22.87 8.31 9.96
C ARG A 60 22.69 9.60 10.77
N ILE A 61 21.47 9.88 11.23
CA ILE A 61 21.15 11.04 12.07
C ILE A 61 22.02 11.02 13.34
N ASP A 62 22.09 9.88 14.04
CA ASP A 62 22.94 9.72 15.21
C ASP A 62 24.42 9.96 14.89
N GLY A 63 24.88 9.48 13.73
CA GLY A 63 26.22 9.73 13.21
C GLY A 63 26.50 11.21 12.99
N TYR A 64 25.57 11.95 12.38
CA TYR A 64 25.71 13.39 12.17
C TYR A 64 25.72 14.16 13.48
N TYR A 65 24.89 13.80 14.47
CA TYR A 65 24.92 14.44 15.78
C TYR A 65 26.26 14.25 16.51
N LYS A 66 26.86 13.07 16.40
CA LYS A 66 28.23 12.84 16.92
C LYS A 66 29.26 13.68 16.16
N ALA A 67 29.16 13.76 14.83
CA ALA A 67 30.07 14.56 14.01
C ALA A 67 29.97 16.06 14.31
N ILE A 68 28.75 16.57 14.57
CA ILE A 68 28.51 17.95 15.02
C ILE A 68 29.25 18.20 16.34
N ALA A 69 29.06 17.34 17.34
CA ALA A 69 29.70 17.51 18.64
C ALA A 69 31.25 17.50 18.52
N VAL A 70 31.81 16.64 17.67
CA VAL A 70 33.26 16.61 17.40
C VAL A 70 33.74 17.88 16.71
N ALA A 71 33.01 18.37 15.70
CA ALA A 71 33.36 19.61 15.00
C ALA A 71 33.29 20.83 15.93
N GLU A 72 32.24 20.93 16.74
CA GLU A 72 32.08 21.99 17.74
C GLU A 72 33.21 21.98 18.78
N ALA A 73 33.58 20.81 19.29
CA ALA A 73 34.69 20.67 20.24
C ALA A 73 36.04 21.09 19.64
N ARG A 74 36.19 21.03 18.31
CA ARG A 74 37.38 21.48 17.58
C ARG A 74 37.32 22.95 17.15
N GLY A 75 36.21 23.65 17.42
CA GLY A 75 35.97 25.00 16.90
C GLY A 75 35.72 25.05 15.38
N ASP A 76 35.45 23.91 14.74
CA ASP A 76 35.19 23.81 13.32
C ASP A 76 33.70 24.11 13.02
N ALA A 77 33.39 25.40 12.98
CA ALA A 77 32.04 25.89 12.73
C ALA A 77 31.52 25.55 11.33
N GLU A 78 32.41 25.47 10.34
CA GLU A 78 32.05 25.16 8.95
C GLU A 78 31.55 23.72 8.84
N SER A 79 32.34 22.75 9.31
CA SER A 79 31.95 21.34 9.32
C SER A 79 30.67 21.12 10.15
N ALA A 80 30.55 21.76 11.31
CA ALA A 80 29.34 21.69 12.11
C ALA A 80 28.10 22.21 11.34
N CYS A 81 28.24 23.28 10.55
CA CYS A 81 27.18 23.80 9.69
C CYS A 81 26.76 22.79 8.61
N VAL A 82 27.75 22.17 7.93
CA VAL A 82 27.50 21.15 6.92
C VAL A 82 26.78 19.94 7.53
N PHE A 83 27.26 19.41 8.65
CA PHE A 83 26.61 18.26 9.30
C PHE A 83 25.18 18.55 9.74
N ARG A 84 24.90 19.75 10.29
CA ARG A 84 23.52 20.15 10.63
C ARG A 84 22.62 20.22 9.41
N ARG A 85 23.12 20.72 8.29
CA ARG A 85 22.35 20.75 7.04
C ARG A 85 22.03 19.34 6.57
N THR A 86 23.00 18.44 6.59
CA THR A 86 22.79 17.06 6.17
C THR A 86 21.86 16.31 7.12
N ALA A 87 22.02 16.45 8.44
CA ALA A 87 21.12 15.85 9.43
C ALA A 87 19.65 16.27 9.22
N ARG A 88 19.40 17.54 8.86
CA ARG A 88 18.04 18.01 8.56
C ARG A 88 17.43 17.33 7.33
N VAL A 89 18.22 17.02 6.31
CA VAL A 89 17.73 16.29 5.12
C VAL A 89 17.31 14.88 5.54
N GLU A 90 18.12 14.22 6.36
CA GLU A 90 17.82 12.89 6.88
C GLU A 90 16.56 12.89 7.76
N GLU A 91 16.38 13.90 8.61
CA GLU A 91 15.17 14.05 9.43
C GLU A 91 13.90 14.23 8.58
N GLN A 92 14.00 14.95 7.46
CA GLN A 92 12.89 15.08 6.51
C GLN A 92 12.55 13.76 5.84
N GLU A 93 13.57 12.99 5.42
CA GLU A 93 13.37 11.67 4.84
C GLU A 93 12.75 10.71 5.86
N ARG A 94 13.24 10.69 7.10
CA ARG A 94 12.64 9.88 8.19
C ARG A 94 11.16 10.20 8.36
N LYS A 95 10.80 11.49 8.40
CA LYS A 95 9.40 11.91 8.54
C LYS A 95 8.53 11.47 7.34
N ALA A 96 9.09 11.47 6.13
CA ALA A 96 8.39 10.94 4.96
C ALA A 96 8.16 9.44 5.08
N LEU A 97 9.16 8.67 5.53
CA LEU A 97 9.02 7.23 5.78
C LEU A 97 7.99 6.93 6.88
N ASP A 98 7.99 7.69 7.97
CA ASP A 98 7.00 7.56 9.05
C ASP A 98 5.58 7.68 8.49
N GLY A 99 5.32 8.70 7.66
CA GLY A 99 4.01 8.86 7.01
C GLY A 99 3.63 7.70 6.08
N LEU A 100 4.57 7.13 5.33
CA LEU A 100 4.30 5.98 4.47
C LEU A 100 3.98 4.72 5.28
N ILE A 101 4.75 4.47 6.35
CA ILE A 101 4.55 3.33 7.25
C ILE A 101 3.17 3.44 7.92
N GLU A 102 2.82 4.60 8.47
CA GLU A 102 1.51 4.82 9.10
C GLU A 102 0.35 4.59 8.13
N ASN A 103 0.49 5.03 6.87
CA ASN A 103 -0.54 4.81 5.85
C ASN A 103 -0.74 3.33 5.53
N LEU A 104 0.35 2.58 5.36
CA LEU A 104 0.28 1.14 5.11
C LEU A 104 -0.30 0.39 6.33
N GLN A 105 0.11 0.73 7.54
CA GLN A 105 -0.42 0.12 8.76
C GLN A 105 -1.92 0.39 8.92
N ARG A 106 -2.37 1.64 8.71
CA ARG A 106 -3.80 1.97 8.78
C ARG A 106 -4.64 1.19 7.79
N ARG A 107 -4.13 0.96 6.57
CA ARG A 107 -4.88 0.29 5.51
C ARG A 107 -4.89 -1.24 5.65
N PHE A 108 -3.76 -1.84 6.04
CA PHE A 108 -3.54 -3.29 5.94
C PHE A 108 -3.33 -4.01 7.28
N VAL A 109 -3.17 -3.28 8.38
CA VAL A 109 -2.96 -3.88 9.72
C VAL A 109 -4.11 -3.52 10.68
N VAL A 110 -4.66 -2.31 10.57
CA VAL A 110 -5.76 -1.81 11.43
C VAL A 110 -7.15 -2.13 10.86
N GLN A 111 -7.27 -2.82 9.73
CA GLN A 111 -8.51 -3.51 9.35
C GLN A 111 -8.43 -4.96 9.86
N PRO A 112 -8.78 -5.25 11.12
CA PRO A 112 -9.18 -6.60 11.46
C PRO A 112 -10.47 -6.84 10.68
N THR A 113 -10.42 -7.78 9.74
CA THR A 113 -11.48 -8.80 9.54
C THR A 113 -12.81 -8.45 10.23
N SER A 114 -13.55 -7.48 9.67
CA SER A 114 -14.90 -7.13 10.17
C SER A 114 -15.98 -8.07 9.62
N ASP A 115 -15.59 -9.26 9.16
CA ASP A 115 -16.52 -10.32 8.76
C ASP A 115 -16.26 -11.59 9.58
N GLY A 116 -16.46 -11.47 10.90
CA GLY A 116 -16.85 -12.59 11.75
C GLY A 116 -18.30 -12.39 12.18
N PRO A 117 -19.20 -13.38 12.04
CA PRO A 117 -20.62 -13.19 12.34
C PRO A 117 -20.77 -12.82 13.81
N ARG A 118 -21.25 -11.60 14.06
CA ARG A 118 -21.64 -11.14 15.40
C ARG A 118 -22.77 -12.05 15.87
N GLY A 119 -22.42 -13.03 16.69
CA GLY A 119 -23.38 -13.90 17.37
C GLY A 119 -24.36 -13.04 18.19
N PRO A 120 -25.63 -13.42 18.26
CA PRO A 120 -26.64 -12.61 18.94
C PRO A 120 -26.30 -12.50 20.43
N HIS A 121 -26.11 -11.26 20.89
CA HIS A 121 -26.05 -10.94 22.31
C HIS A 121 -27.42 -11.24 22.92
N LEU A 122 -27.53 -12.41 23.56
CA LEU A 122 -28.68 -12.75 24.41
C LEU A 122 -28.68 -11.81 25.62
N VAL A 123 -29.57 -10.82 25.59
CA VAL A 123 -29.92 -10.04 26.77
C VAL A 123 -30.86 -10.89 27.61
N VAL A 124 -30.34 -11.47 28.68
CA VAL A 124 -31.16 -12.10 29.73
C VAL A 124 -31.80 -10.97 30.54
N ARG A 125 -33.14 -10.99 30.60
CA ARG A 125 -33.97 -10.13 31.43
C ARG A 125 -34.16 -10.72 32.82
#